data_AF-A0A077DIW5-F1
#
_entry.id   AF-A0A077DIW5-F1
#
_cell.length_a   1.000
_cell.length_b   1.000
_cell.length_c   1.000
_cell.angle_alpha   90.00
_cell.angle_beta   90.00
_cell.angle_gamma   90.00
#
_symmetry.space_group_name_H-M   'P 1'
#
loop_
_entity.id
_entity.type
_entity.pdbx_description
1 polymer ?
#
loop_
_entity_poly.entity_id
_entity_poly.type
_entity_poly.pdbx_seq_one_letter_code
_entity_poly.pdbx_strand_id
1 'polypeptide(L)'
;MSTQVYLALYKGHRNGKSLYAYYCRFFDWLTRKVTKGIYSHCELAVDNEGRYECFSSSVRDKGVRRTVINLGDGKWDLIPVNIAPSEVLRFFDKTKKYPYDFWGALGVILKSRQDSNKYFCSEWVGECLGLSESWRFSPNDLAVIFKNKEVAQ
;
A
#
# COMPACT_ATOMS: atom_id res chain seq x y z
N MET A 1 -17.56 -16.06 11.33
CA MET A 1 -16.53 -15.11 11.81
C MET A 1 -16.31 -14.10 10.69
N SER A 2 -16.49 -12.82 10.95
CA SER A 2 -16.36 -11.75 9.94
C SER A 2 -14.90 -11.41 9.75
N THR A 3 -14.31 -11.91 8.67
CA THR A 3 -12.97 -11.51 8.21
C THR A 3 -13.07 -10.08 7.67
N GLN A 4 -12.63 -9.09 8.46
CA GLN A 4 -12.60 -7.68 8.08
C GLN A 4 -11.33 -7.37 7.28
N VAL A 5 -11.46 -6.51 6.27
CA VAL A 5 -10.31 -5.99 5.52
C VAL A 5 -10.04 -4.55 5.95
N TYR A 6 -8.75 -4.23 6.09
CA TYR A 6 -8.25 -2.92 6.47
C TYR A 6 -7.27 -2.41 5.43
N LEU A 7 -7.33 -1.12 5.12
CA LEU A 7 -6.24 -0.36 4.53
C LEU A 7 -5.23 -0.05 5.64
N ALA A 8 -4.06 -0.67 5.60
CA ALA A 8 -2.98 -0.43 6.53
C ALA A 8 -1.98 0.59 5.96
N LEU A 9 -1.76 1.68 6.69
CA LEU A 9 -0.96 2.83 6.27
C LEU A 9 0.28 2.97 7.15
N TYR A 10 1.47 2.93 6.54
CA TYR A 10 2.74 2.97 7.25
C TYR A 10 3.29 4.40 7.37
N LYS A 11 3.71 4.81 8.58
CA LYS A 11 4.23 6.15 8.89
C LYS A 11 5.69 6.40 8.47
N GLY A 12 6.40 5.42 7.90
CA GLY A 12 7.75 5.60 7.37
C GLY A 12 8.89 5.60 8.40
N HIS A 13 8.66 5.15 9.63
CA HIS A 13 9.69 5.08 10.68
C HIS A 13 10.49 3.76 10.59
N ARG A 14 11.34 3.65 9.56
CA ARG A 14 12.25 2.51 9.38
C ARG A 14 13.52 2.70 10.21
N ASN A 15 13.84 1.70 11.04
CA ASN A 15 15.11 1.60 11.76
C ASN A 15 16.05 0.64 11.00
N GLY A 16 17.24 1.12 10.64
CA GLY A 16 18.28 0.34 9.95
C GLY A 16 19.45 1.22 9.52
N LYS A 17 20.67 0.68 9.58
CA LYS A 17 21.93 1.38 9.23
C LYS A 17 22.52 0.99 7.86
N SER A 18 21.82 0.15 7.08
CA SER A 18 22.31 -0.28 5.76
C SER A 18 22.15 0.81 4.71
N LEU A 19 23.02 0.83 3.70
CA LEU A 19 22.92 1.74 2.54
C LEU A 19 21.54 1.66 1.88
N TYR A 20 20.98 0.45 1.77
CA TYR A 20 19.60 0.22 1.30
C TYR A 20 18.55 0.91 2.19
N ALA A 21 18.71 0.88 3.52
CA ALA A 21 17.81 1.58 4.43
C ALA A 21 17.87 3.10 4.26
N TYR A 22 19.05 3.68 3.97
CA TYR A 22 19.18 5.10 3.64
C TYR A 22 18.46 5.47 2.34
N TYR A 23 18.63 4.68 1.26
CA TYR A 23 17.89 4.88 0.01
C TYR A 23 16.37 4.83 0.22
N CYS A 24 15.89 3.81 0.93
CA CYS A 24 14.47 3.71 1.28
C CYS A 24 13.98 4.92 2.08
N ARG A 25 14.75 5.40 3.07
CA ARG A 25 14.39 6.59 3.87
C ARG A 25 14.35 7.86 3.03
N PHE A 26 15.22 7.99 2.04
CA PHE A 26 15.19 9.11 1.10
C PHE A 26 13.90 9.09 0.28
N PHE A 27 13.52 7.94 -0.28
CA PHE A 27 12.25 7.79 -0.98
C PHE A 27 11.03 7.98 -0.07
N ASP A 28 11.05 7.44 1.16
CA ASP A 28 10.00 7.65 2.15
C ASP A 28 9.87 9.15 2.50
N TRP A 29 10.99 9.87 2.64
CA TRP A 29 10.98 11.32 2.84
C TRP A 29 10.45 12.07 1.61
N LEU A 30 10.90 11.71 0.41
CA LEU A 30 10.50 12.34 -0.84
C LEU A 30 9.01 12.15 -1.10
N THR A 31 8.49 10.93 -0.94
CA THR A 31 7.06 10.63 -1.02
C THR A 31 6.28 11.48 -0.04
N ARG A 32 6.66 11.54 1.24
CA ARG A 32 5.98 12.38 2.24
C ARG A 32 6.02 13.87 1.90
N LYS A 33 7.14 14.37 1.36
CA LYS A 33 7.27 15.77 0.92
C LYS A 33 6.39 16.10 -0.28
N VAL A 34 6.37 15.22 -1.29
CA VAL A 34 5.59 15.43 -2.52
C VAL A 34 4.09 15.27 -2.27
N THR A 35 3.72 14.25 -1.49
CA THR A 35 2.32 13.93 -1.16
C THR A 35 1.80 14.73 0.03
N LYS A 36 2.66 15.55 0.65
CA LYS A 36 2.37 16.41 1.82
C LYS A 36 1.70 15.67 2.98
N GLY A 37 2.03 14.40 3.19
CA GLY A 37 1.41 13.57 4.22
C GLY A 37 2.42 12.72 5.00
N ILE A 38 1.91 12.02 6.03
CA ILE A 38 2.74 11.27 6.99
C ILE A 38 3.01 9.82 6.56
N TYR A 39 2.23 9.30 5.60
CA TYR A 39 2.35 7.91 5.16
C TYR A 39 3.34 7.77 4.01
N SER A 40 4.11 6.69 4.02
CA SER A 40 5.06 6.37 2.96
C SER A 40 4.78 5.04 2.25
N HIS A 41 3.92 4.19 2.82
CA HIS A 41 3.57 2.89 2.25
C HIS A 41 2.15 2.48 2.68
N CYS A 42 1.49 1.63 1.90
CA CYS A 42 0.20 1.06 2.25
C CYS A 42 0.05 -0.41 1.84
N GLU A 43 -0.82 -1.13 2.52
CA GLU A 43 -1.13 -2.55 2.31
C GLU A 43 -2.65 -2.77 2.49
N LEU A 44 -3.21 -3.79 1.84
CA LEU A 44 -4.51 -4.35 2.26
C LEU A 44 -4.26 -5.47 3.26
N ALA A 45 -4.78 -5.30 4.48
CA ALA A 45 -4.66 -6.25 5.58
C ALA A 45 -5.97 -7.00 5.77
N VAL A 46 -5.95 -8.31 5.55
CA VAL A 46 -7.06 -9.21 5.86
C VAL A 46 -6.86 -9.73 7.29
N ASP A 47 -7.81 -9.45 8.17
CA ASP A 47 -7.76 -9.91 9.56
C ASP A 47 -8.17 -11.38 9.67
N ASN A 48 -7.25 -12.21 10.14
CA ASN A 48 -7.45 -13.61 10.41
C ASN A 48 -7.13 -13.88 11.90
N GLU A 49 -8.14 -13.67 12.76
CA GLU A 49 -8.06 -13.91 14.21
C GLU A 49 -6.92 -13.12 14.89
N GLY A 50 -6.73 -11.84 14.52
CA GLY A 50 -5.67 -10.99 15.06
C GLY A 50 -4.31 -11.18 14.39
N ARG A 51 -4.23 -12.04 13.35
CA ARG A 51 -3.10 -12.10 12.43
C ARG A 51 -3.49 -11.45 11.12
N TYR A 52 -2.78 -10.38 10.77
CA TYR A 52 -3.05 -9.63 9.55
C TYR A 52 -2.22 -10.17 8.38
N GLU A 53 -2.90 -10.77 7.41
CA GLU A 53 -2.30 -11.07 6.11
C GLU A 53 -2.36 -9.82 5.22
N CYS A 54 -1.19 -9.28 4.90
CA CYS A 54 -1.04 -8.05 4.13
C CYS A 54 -0.71 -8.34 2.66
N PHE A 55 -1.35 -7.59 1.77
CA PHE A 55 -1.23 -7.68 0.32
C PHE A 55 -0.91 -6.31 -0.27
N SER A 56 0.16 -6.22 -1.04
CA SER A 56 0.51 -5.07 -1.88
C SER A 56 1.65 -5.41 -2.83
N SER A 57 2.13 -4.42 -3.58
CA SER A 57 3.41 -4.46 -4.27
C SER A 57 4.54 -3.86 -3.43
N SER A 58 5.69 -4.54 -3.34
CA SER A 58 6.84 -4.12 -2.55
C SER A 58 8.16 -4.15 -3.33
N VAL A 59 8.93 -3.07 -3.20
CA VAL A 59 10.30 -2.94 -3.74
C VAL A 59 11.19 -4.09 -3.27
N ARG A 60 11.05 -4.47 -2.00
CA ARG A 60 11.91 -5.45 -1.32
C ARG A 60 11.74 -6.84 -1.91
N ASP A 61 10.52 -7.15 -2.31
CA ASP A 61 10.10 -8.46 -2.79
C ASP A 61 10.00 -8.48 -4.31
N LYS A 62 10.40 -7.37 -4.96
CA LYS A 62 10.45 -7.19 -6.41
C LYS A 62 9.10 -7.44 -7.11
N GLY A 63 7.97 -7.32 -6.40
CA GLY A 63 6.64 -7.38 -6.99
C GLY A 63 5.51 -7.40 -5.98
N VAL A 64 4.35 -7.84 -6.47
CA VAL A 64 3.15 -8.13 -5.67
C VAL A 64 3.45 -9.27 -4.71
N ARG A 65 3.15 -9.06 -3.42
CA ARG A 65 3.47 -10.00 -2.33
C ARG A 65 2.28 -10.21 -1.42
N ARG A 66 2.34 -11.34 -0.70
CA ARG A 66 1.54 -11.64 0.49
C ARG A 66 2.48 -11.84 1.66
N THR A 67 2.27 -11.15 2.77
CA THR A 67 3.12 -11.27 3.96
C THR A 67 2.32 -11.02 5.24
N VAL A 68 2.71 -11.67 6.34
CA VAL A 68 2.09 -11.46 7.65
C VAL A 68 2.83 -10.34 8.36
N ILE A 69 2.13 -9.26 8.71
CA ILE A 69 2.72 -8.09 9.39
C ILE A 69 2.06 -7.93 10.76
N ASN A 70 2.87 -7.64 11.78
CA ASN A 70 2.36 -7.15 13.06
C ASN A 70 2.01 -5.67 12.92
N LEU A 71 0.72 -5.36 12.78
CA LEU A 71 0.20 -4.01 12.64
C LEU A 71 -0.04 -3.30 13.99
N GLY A 72 0.13 -4.01 15.12
CA GLY A 72 -0.08 -3.49 16.47
C GLY A 72 1.12 -2.73 17.06
N ASP A 73 2.19 -2.50 16.31
CA ASP A 73 3.43 -1.88 16.80
C ASP A 73 3.42 -0.33 16.83
N GLY A 74 2.26 0.28 16.56
CA GLY A 74 2.05 1.74 16.56
C GLY A 74 2.58 2.46 15.32
N LYS A 75 3.23 1.77 14.37
CA LYS A 75 3.76 2.38 13.13
C LYS A 75 2.76 2.42 11.99
N TRP A 76 1.61 1.77 12.19
CA TRP A 76 0.55 1.62 11.20
C TRP A 76 -0.73 2.28 11.70
N ASP A 77 -1.44 2.93 10.79
CA ASP A 77 -2.84 3.30 10.99
C ASP A 77 -3.70 2.37 10.13
N LEU A 78 -4.80 1.87 10.69
CA LEU A 78 -5.71 0.94 10.03
C LEU A 78 -7.03 1.65 9.76
N ILE A 79 -7.48 1.59 8.51
CA ILE A 79 -8.78 2.09 8.08
C ILE A 79 -9.59 0.90 7.57
N PRO A 80 -10.71 0.49 8.19
CA PRO A 80 -11.56 -0.57 7.65
C PRO A 80 -12.07 -0.17 6.27
N VAL A 81 -12.09 -1.15 5.36
CA VAL A 81 -12.56 -0.98 3.98
C VAL A 81 -13.62 -2.01 3.66
N ASN A 82 -14.65 -1.60 2.92
CA ASN A 82 -15.75 -2.47 2.53
C ASN A 82 -15.40 -3.25 1.25
N ILE A 83 -14.58 -4.29 1.39
CA ILE A 83 -14.23 -5.24 0.33
C ILE A 83 -14.22 -6.65 0.91
N ALA A 84 -14.68 -7.64 0.15
CA ALA A 84 -14.64 -9.02 0.59
C ALA A 84 -13.19 -9.57 0.52
N PRO A 85 -12.71 -10.30 1.54
CA PRO A 85 -11.38 -10.91 1.53
C PRO A 85 -11.11 -11.79 0.31
N SER A 86 -12.13 -12.48 -0.19
CA SER A 86 -12.05 -13.30 -1.40
C SER A 86 -11.74 -12.48 -2.66
N GLU A 87 -12.16 -11.22 -2.71
CA GLU A 87 -11.84 -10.32 -3.83
C GLU A 87 -10.39 -9.85 -3.79
N VAL A 88 -9.87 -9.57 -2.59
CA VAL A 88 -8.44 -9.26 -2.38
C VAL A 88 -7.58 -10.43 -2.84
N LEU A 89 -7.93 -11.66 -2.42
CA LEU A 89 -7.23 -12.89 -2.83
C LEU A 89 -7.32 -13.12 -4.35
N ARG A 90 -8.51 -12.97 -4.93
CA ARG A 90 -8.71 -13.11 -6.38
C ARG A 90 -7.88 -12.09 -7.17
N PHE A 91 -7.81 -10.85 -6.71
CA PHE A 91 -7.00 -9.81 -7.35
C PHE A 91 -5.51 -10.09 -7.19
N PHE A 92 -5.07 -10.54 -6.01
CA PHE A 92 -3.72 -11.02 -5.77
C PHE A 92 -3.35 -12.16 -6.70
N ASP A 93 -4.17 -13.20 -6.84
CA ASP A 93 -3.87 -14.33 -7.72
C ASP A 93 -3.73 -13.93 -9.20
N LYS A 94 -4.52 -12.94 -9.65
CA LYS A 94 -4.40 -12.38 -10.99
C LYS A 94 -3.10 -11.58 -11.18
N THR A 95 -2.61 -10.93 -10.13
CA THR A 95 -1.54 -9.93 -10.21
C THR A 95 -0.19 -10.35 -9.61
N LYS A 96 -0.12 -11.47 -8.89
CA LYS A 96 1.09 -11.99 -8.21
C LYS A 96 2.29 -12.23 -9.14
N LYS A 97 2.05 -12.32 -10.45
CA LYS A 97 3.08 -12.47 -11.48
C LYS A 97 3.73 -11.14 -11.91
N TYR A 98 3.16 -10.01 -11.51
CA TYR A 98 3.66 -8.70 -11.94
C TYR A 98 4.85 -8.24 -11.08
N PRO A 99 5.97 -7.84 -11.72
CA PRO A 99 7.13 -7.33 -11.02
C PRO A 99 6.88 -5.93 -10.44
N TYR A 100 7.73 -5.52 -9.50
CA TYR A 100 7.62 -4.22 -8.84
C TYR A 100 7.97 -3.09 -9.80
N ASP A 101 7.19 -2.01 -9.79
CA ASP A 101 7.56 -0.83 -10.57
C ASP A 101 8.56 0.07 -9.84
N PHE A 102 9.84 -0.23 -10.01
CA PHE A 102 10.90 0.66 -9.52
C PHE A 102 10.84 2.03 -10.20
N TRP A 103 10.46 2.09 -11.48
CA TRP A 103 10.39 3.32 -12.26
C TRP A 103 9.09 4.07 -12.00
N GLY A 104 7.97 3.36 -11.87
CA GLY A 104 6.67 3.89 -11.45
C GLY A 104 6.64 4.43 -10.02
N ALA A 105 7.41 3.87 -9.07
CA ALA A 105 7.61 4.50 -7.76
C ALA A 105 8.31 5.87 -7.86
N LEU A 106 9.22 6.03 -8.83
CA LEU A 106 9.78 7.33 -9.24
C LEU A 106 8.74 8.17 -10.02
N GLY A 107 7.89 7.51 -10.79
CA GLY A 107 6.78 8.07 -11.57
C GLY A 107 5.69 8.70 -10.71
N VAL A 108 5.39 8.18 -9.51
CA VAL A 108 4.50 8.82 -8.52
C VAL A 108 5.07 10.15 -8.04
N ILE A 109 6.39 10.20 -7.85
CA ILE A 109 7.11 11.45 -7.53
C ILE A 109 7.02 12.43 -8.71
N LEU A 110 6.95 11.92 -9.94
CA LEU A 110 6.82 12.69 -11.19
C LEU A 110 5.39 12.82 -11.73
N LYS A 111 4.37 12.30 -11.03
CA LYS A 111 2.97 12.14 -11.50
C LYS A 111 2.83 11.62 -12.94
N SER A 112 3.62 10.62 -13.32
CA SER A 112 3.60 10.03 -14.66
C SER A 112 3.23 8.56 -14.60
N ARG A 113 2.22 8.16 -15.39
CA ARG A 113 1.85 6.76 -15.58
C ARG A 113 3.02 6.03 -16.23
N GLN A 114 3.75 5.24 -15.47
CA GLN A 114 4.75 4.34 -16.03
C GLN A 114 4.22 2.92 -16.03
N ASP A 115 4.37 2.27 -17.18
CA ASP A 115 4.20 0.84 -17.49
C ASP A 115 3.04 0.10 -16.79
N SER A 116 1.99 -0.24 -17.54
CA SER A 116 0.83 -1.02 -17.06
C SER A 116 1.16 -2.43 -16.56
N ASN A 117 2.41 -2.89 -16.69
CA ASN A 117 2.84 -4.22 -16.26
C ASN A 117 3.53 -4.24 -14.89
N LYS A 118 3.54 -3.12 -14.18
CA LYS A 118 4.24 -3.01 -12.90
C LYS A 118 3.39 -2.23 -11.91
N TYR A 119 3.44 -2.64 -10.64
CA TYR A 119 2.66 -2.00 -9.57
C TYR A 119 3.58 -1.41 -8.51
N PHE A 120 3.22 -0.25 -7.99
CA PHE A 120 3.66 0.22 -6.67
C PHE A 120 2.55 0.04 -5.63
N CYS A 121 2.87 0.26 -4.34
CA CYS A 121 2.00 -0.16 -3.24
C CYS A 121 0.61 0.47 -3.26
N SER A 122 0.49 1.79 -3.41
CA SER A 122 -0.81 2.46 -3.42
C SER A 122 -1.59 2.29 -4.71
N GLU A 123 -0.94 2.07 -5.85
CA GLU A 123 -1.64 1.72 -7.08
C GLU A 123 -2.32 0.36 -6.98
N TRP A 124 -1.58 -0.66 -6.53
CA TRP A 124 -2.15 -2.00 -6.37
C TRP A 124 -3.32 -2.01 -5.38
N VAL A 125 -3.16 -1.32 -4.25
CA VAL A 125 -4.20 -1.18 -3.23
C VAL A 125 -5.40 -0.40 -3.77
N GLY A 126 -5.17 0.73 -4.45
CA GLY A 126 -6.24 1.52 -5.04
C GLY A 126 -7.04 0.76 -6.09
N GLU A 127 -6.36 0.01 -6.97
CA GLU A 127 -7.01 -0.75 -8.04
C GLU A 127 -7.81 -1.93 -7.46
N CYS A 128 -7.26 -2.60 -6.45
CA CYS A 128 -7.98 -3.65 -5.72
C CYS A 128 -9.25 -3.10 -5.05
N LEU A 129 -9.19 -1.87 -4.53
CA LEU A 129 -10.35 -1.17 -3.95
C LEU A 129 -11.26 -0.49 -4.99
N GLY A 130 -11.03 -0.73 -6.29
CA GLY A 130 -11.88 -0.26 -7.38
C GLY A 130 -11.70 1.22 -7.77
N LEU A 131 -10.59 1.86 -7.37
CA LEU A 131 -10.28 3.21 -7.82
C LEU A 131 -9.75 3.19 -9.27
N SER A 132 -10.40 3.97 -10.14
CA SER A 132 -9.92 4.20 -11.50
C SER A 132 -8.66 5.07 -11.48
N GLU A 133 -7.75 4.83 -12.42
CA GLU A 133 -6.47 5.57 -12.53
C GLU A 133 -5.64 5.55 -11.24
N SER A 134 -5.56 4.38 -10.60
CA SER A 134 -4.91 4.22 -9.30
C SER A 134 -3.44 4.64 -9.24
N TRP A 135 -2.76 4.71 -10.38
CA TRP A 135 -1.42 5.28 -10.54
C TRP A 135 -1.29 6.74 -10.05
N ARG A 136 -2.41 7.46 -9.89
CA ARG A 136 -2.44 8.86 -9.43
C ARG A 136 -2.44 9.00 -7.91
N PHE A 137 -2.78 7.94 -7.17
CA PHE A 137 -3.01 8.00 -5.74
C PHE A 137 -1.79 7.54 -4.95
N SER A 138 -1.41 8.36 -3.98
CA SER A 138 -0.43 8.02 -2.96
C SER A 138 -1.10 7.37 -1.74
N PRO A 139 -0.32 6.77 -0.80
CA PRO A 139 -0.85 6.30 0.47
C PRO A 139 -1.63 7.37 1.25
N ASN A 140 -1.22 8.65 1.15
CA ASN A 140 -1.91 9.76 1.80
C ASN A 140 -3.24 10.09 1.13
N ASP A 141 -3.33 9.99 -0.20
CA ASP A 141 -4.60 10.19 -0.92
C ASP A 141 -5.59 9.08 -0.56
N LEU A 142 -5.13 7.82 -0.52
CA LEU A 142 -5.95 6.69 -0.08
C LEU A 142 -6.43 6.88 1.36
N ALA A 143 -5.57 7.37 2.25
CA ALA A 143 -5.97 7.67 3.63
C ALA A 143 -7.12 8.68 3.68
N VAL A 144 -7.09 9.75 2.88
CA VAL A 144 -8.17 10.75 2.82
C VAL A 144 -9.43 10.15 2.21
N ILE A 145 -9.30 9.45 1.07
CA ILE A 145 -10.44 8.88 0.34
C ILE A 145 -11.22 7.89 1.21
N PHE A 146 -10.53 6.96 1.88
CA PHE A 146 -11.19 5.90 2.63
C PHE A 146 -11.61 6.33 4.04
N LYS A 147 -10.87 7.24 4.69
CA LYS A 147 -11.31 7.81 5.97
C LYS A 147 -12.59 8.64 5.82
N ASN A 148 -12.75 9.37 4.71
CA ASN A 148 -14.00 10.10 4.46
C ASN A 148 -15.19 9.17 4.14
N LYS A 149 -14.93 7.99 3.58
CA LYS A 149 -15.98 6.99 3.32
C LYS A 149 -16.51 6.35 4.60
N GLU A 150 -15.69 6.19 5.63
CA GLU A 150 -16.15 5.70 6.94
C GLU A 150 -17.13 6.65 7.61
N VAL A 151 -16.98 7.97 7.43
CA VAL A 151 -17.85 8.99 8.06
C VAL A 151 -19.20 9.12 7.34
N ALA A 152 -19.29 8.65 6.09
CA ALA A 152 -20.49 8.75 5.26
C ALA A 152 -21.37 7.48 5.26
N GLN A 153 -21.02 6.47 6.05
CA GLN A 153 -21.76 5.21 6.24
C GLN A 153 -22.41 5.17 7.63
#